data_AF-A0A2N6TKW7-F1
#
_entry.id   AF-A0A2N6TKW7-F1
#
_cell.length_a   1.000
_cell.length_b   1.000
_cell.length_c   1.000
_cell.angle_alpha   90.00
_cell.angle_beta   90.00
_cell.angle_gamma   90.00
#
_symmetry.space_group_name_H-M   'P 1'
#
loop_
_entity.id
_entity.type
_entity.pdbx_description
1 polymer ?
#
loop_
_entity_poly.entity_id
_entity_poly.type
_entity_poly.pdbx_seq_one_letter_code
_entity_poly.pdbx_strand_id
1 'polypeptide(L)' 'MATLTINIDEKTAENFYAFCEELGLDMSTAINLFIRTCLREKRIPFELKVAKKEAVQNVRTAPPSIEELMENLDV' A
#
# COMPACT_ATOMS: atom_id res chain seq x y z
N MET A 1 17.31 -26.88 4.89
CA MET A 1 17.23 -25.74 3.96
C MET A 1 16.09 -26.04 3.00
N ALA A 2 15.22 -25.07 2.70
CA ALA A 2 14.13 -25.22 1.74
C ALA A 2 14.34 -24.26 0.58
N THR A 3 13.94 -24.64 -0.63
CA THR A 3 14.06 -23.83 -1.83
C THR A 3 12.72 -23.17 -2.15
N LEU A 4 12.74 -21.88 -2.46
CA LEU A 4 11.58 -21.13 -2.93
C LEU A 4 11.87 -20.64 -4.36
N THR A 5 11.00 -21.01 -5.30
CA THR A 5 11.04 -20.51 -6.68
C THR A 5 9.93 -19.48 -6.85
N ILE A 6 10.29 -18.27 -7.28
CA ILE A 6 9.36 -17.16 -7.50
C ILE A 6 9.37 -16.83 -8.99
N ASN A 7 8.19 -16.87 -9.62
CA ASN A 7 8.02 -16.40 -10.99
C ASN A 7 7.66 -14.92 -10.96
N ILE A 8 8.44 -14.11 -11.66
CA ILE A 8 8.32 -12.65 -11.72
C ILE A 8 8.75 -12.20 -13.12
N ASP A 9 8.22 -11.08 -13.62
CA ASP A 9 8.70 -10.53 -14.88
C ASP A 9 10.11 -9.94 -14.72
N GLU A 10 10.85 -9.93 -15.82
CA GLU A 10 12.26 -9.51 -15.87
C GLU A 10 12.47 -8.10 -15.34
N LYS A 11 11.63 -7.15 -15.77
CA LYS A 11 11.76 -5.75 -15.37
C LYS A 11 11.52 -5.56 -13.88
N THR A 12 10.52 -6.23 -13.30
CA THR A 12 10.28 -6.15 -11.85
C THR A 12 11.42 -6.80 -11.06
N ALA A 13 12.00 -7.90 -11.54
CA ALA A 13 13.18 -8.50 -10.91
C ALA A 13 14.38 -7.55 -10.93
N GLU A 14 14.70 -6.94 -12.07
CA GLU A 14 15.80 -5.96 -12.19
C GLU A 14 15.62 -4.76 -11.25
N ASN A 15 14.41 -4.18 -11.21
CA ASN A 15 14.11 -3.07 -10.33
C ASN A 15 14.24 -3.45 -8.86
N PHE A 16 13.74 -4.64 -8.47
CA PHE A 16 13.86 -5.10 -7.10
C PHE A 16 15.31 -5.41 -6.72
N TYR A 17 16.13 -5.90 -7.67
CA TYR A 17 17.56 -6.14 -7.45
C TYR A 17 18.28 -4.84 -7.14
N ALA A 18 18.10 -3.81 -7.98
CA ALA A 18 18.69 -2.49 -7.78
C ALA A 18 18.25 -1.87 -6.44
N PHE A 19 16.97 -1.98 -6.09
CA PHE A 19 16.45 -1.52 -4.81
C PHE A 19 17.11 -2.24 -3.61
N CYS A 20 17.33 -3.56 -3.69
CA CYS A 20 18.02 -4.30 -2.63
C CYS A 20 19.48 -3.87 -2.49
N GLU A 21 20.18 -3.65 -3.60
CA GLU A 21 21.57 -3.15 -3.61
C GLU A 21 21.69 -1.75 -2.98
N GLU A 22 20.74 -0.84 -3.25
CA GLU A 22 20.68 0.48 -2.60
C GLU A 22 20.54 0.37 -1.08
N LEU A 23 19.89 -0.69 -0.58
CA LEU A 23 19.77 -0.99 0.84
C LEU A 23 20.96 -1.79 1.39
N GLY A 24 21.92 -2.19 0.56
CA GLY A 24 23.05 -3.04 0.93
C GLY A 24 22.66 -4.49 1.25
N LEU A 25 21.63 -5.01 0.59
CA LEU A 25 21.08 -6.36 0.79
C LEU A 25 21.02 -7.11 -0.54
N ASP A 26 21.16 -8.44 -0.50
CA ASP A 26 20.76 -9.27 -1.64
C ASP A 26 19.24 -9.55 -1.62
N MET A 27 18.71 -9.94 -2.78
CA MET A 27 17.28 -10.30 -2.93
C MET A 27 16.85 -11.39 -1.94
N SER A 28 17.69 -12.39 -1.69
CA SER A 28 17.39 -13.50 -0.80
C SER A 28 17.16 -13.03 0.64
N THR A 29 17.97 -12.08 1.09
CA THR A 29 17.91 -11.47 2.42
C THR A 29 16.65 -10.63 2.55
N ALA A 30 16.33 -9.82 1.54
CA ALA A 30 15.10 -9.03 1.52
C ALA A 30 13.83 -9.92 1.59
N ILE A 31 13.76 -10.98 0.78
CA ILE A 31 12.63 -11.93 0.82
C ILE A 31 12.55 -12.68 2.16
N ASN A 32 13.69 -13.12 2.71
CA ASN A 32 13.72 -13.74 4.02
C ASN A 32 13.27 -12.79 5.14
N LEU A 33 13.65 -11.51 5.07
CA LEU A 33 13.23 -10.50 6.03
C LEU A 33 11.71 -10.29 5.97
N PHE A 34 11.16 -10.21 4.75
CA PHE A 34 9.72 -10.13 4.54
C PHE A 34 8.99 -11.33 5.17
N ILE A 35 9.41 -12.56 4.87
CA ILE A 35 8.80 -13.79 5.41
C ILE A 35 8.88 -13.81 6.94
N ARG A 36 10.05 -13.50 7.52
CA ARG A 36 10.23 -13.48 8.99
C ARG A 36 9.35 -12.43 9.65
N THR A 37 9.20 -11.28 9.02
CA THR A 37 8.32 -10.21 9.51
C THR A 37 6.86 -10.67 9.46
N CYS A 38 6.41 -11.31 8.38
CA CYS A 38 5.08 -11.89 8.30
C CYS A 38 4.79 -12.88 9.44
N LEU A 39 5.75 -13.78 9.70
CA LEU A 39 5.61 -14.82 10.72
C LEU A 39 5.63 -14.26 12.15
N ARG A 40 6.44 -13.23 12.40
CA ARG A 40 6.57 -12.56 13.69
C ARG A 40 5.32 -11.74 14.01
N GLU A 41 4.80 -11.00 13.03
CA GLU A 41 3.69 -10.07 13.23
C GLU A 41 2.31 -10.67 12.91
N LYS A 42 2.26 -11.91 12.41
CA LYS A 42 1.02 -12.61 12.02
C LYS A 42 0.17 -11.83 11.03
N ARG A 43 0.81 -11.06 10.14
CA ARG A 43 0.17 -10.25 9.09
C ARG A 43 1.12 -10.09 7.92
N ILE A 44 0.63 -9.59 6.79
CA ILE A 44 1.50 -9.09 5.73
C ILE A 44 2.02 -7.69 6.13
N PRO A 45 3.33 -7.39 6.06
CA PRO A 45 3.92 -6.15 6.55
C PRO A 45 3.76 -4.98 5.56
N PHE A 46 2.62 -4.90 4.90
CA PHE A 46 2.18 -3.77 4.10
C PHE A 46 0.65 -3.73 4.09
N GLU A 47 0.09 -2.58 3.73
CA GLU A 47 -1.35 -2.40 3.65
C GLU A 47 -1.92 -3.14 2.42
N LEU A 48 -2.98 -3.93 2.61
CA LEU A 48 -3.67 -4.61 1.51
C LEU A 48 -4.82 -3.74 1.03
N LYS A 49 -4.71 -3.20 -0.18
CA LYS A 49 -5.78 -2.46 -0.86
C LYS A 49 -6.29 -3.27 -2.04
N VAL A 50 -7.58 -3.54 -2.07
CA VAL A 50 -8.24 -3.86 -3.34
C VAL A 50 -8.34 -2.54 -4.08
N ALA A 51 -7.69 -2.42 -5.23
CA ALA A 51 -7.90 -1.29 -6.12
C ALA A 51 -9.36 -1.34 -6.59
N LYS A 52 -10.27 -0.78 -5.80
CA LYS A 52 -11.55 -0.38 -6.34
C LYS A 52 -11.21 0.67 -7.38
N LYS A 53 -11.56 0.39 -8.63
CA LYS A 53 -11.58 1.36 -9.71
C LYS A 53 -12.72 2.35 -9.40
N GLU A 54 -12.62 3.10 -8.30
CA GLU A 54 -13.65 4.08 -7.95
C GLU A 54 -13.55 5.20 -8.99
N ALA A 55 -14.63 5.36 -9.75
CA ALA A 55 -14.85 6.53 -10.57
C ALA A 55 -14.60 7.75 -9.70
N VAL A 56 -13.75 8.66 -10.19
CA VAL A 56 -13.41 9.92 -9.55
C VAL A 56 -14.70 10.71 -9.31
N GLN A 57 -15.36 10.49 -8.16
CA GLN A 57 -16.37 11.41 -7.65
C GLN A 57 -15.61 12.40 -6.78
N ASN A 58 -15.18 13.46 -7.45
CA ASN A 58 -14.69 14.68 -6.83
C ASN A 58 -15.65 15.08 -5.70
N VAL A 59 -15.21 14.93 -4.45
CA VAL A 59 -15.83 15.61 -3.30
C VAL A 59 -15.53 17.11 -3.47
N ARG A 60 -16.34 17.79 -4.29
CA ARG A 60 -16.49 19.25 -4.30
C ARG A 60 -17.88 19.57 -3.75
N THR A 61 -18.20 19.14 -2.54
CA THR A 61 -19.23 19.83 -1.77
C THR A 61 -18.50 20.91 -1.00
N ALA A 62 -18.65 22.16 -1.46
CA ALA A 62 -18.34 23.32 -0.64
C ALA A 62 -19.13 23.20 0.68
N PRO A 63 -18.56 23.59 1.83
CA PRO A 63 -19.34 23.64 3.06
C PRO A 63 -20.60 24.51 2.83
N PRO A 64 -21.77 24.10 3.36
CA PRO A 64 -23.00 24.89 3.24
C PRO A 64 -22.77 26.31 3.76
N SER A 65 -23.31 27.31 3.07
CA SER A 65 -23.12 28.71 3.44
C SER A 65 -23.84 29.02 4.76
N ILE A 66 -23.41 30.10 5.43
CA ILE A 66 -23.90 30.46 6.78
C ILE A 66 -25.43 30.63 6.78
N GLU A 67 -26.04 31.02 5.66
CA GLU A 67 -27.50 31.15 5.53
C GLU A 67 -28.26 29.83 5.78
N GLU A 68 -27.75 28.68 5.30
CA GLU A 68 -28.41 27.36 5.50
C GLU A 68 -28.32 26.88 6.96
N LEU A 69 -27.34 27.37 7.72
CA LEU A 69 -27.22 27.06 9.15
C LEU A 69 -28.20 27.88 10.01
N MET A 70 -28.57 29.08 9.55
CA MET A 70 -29.50 29.94 10.27
C MET A 70 -30.96 29.46 10.15
N GLU A 71 -31.31 28.79 9.04
CA GLU A 71 -32.66 28.26 8.82
C GLU A 71 -33.02 27.08 9.75
N ASN A 72 -32.02 26.37 10.29
CA ASN A 72 -32.22 25.27 11.24
C ASN A 72 -32.33 25.72 12.70
N LEU A 73 -32.34 27.04 12.96
CA LEU A 73 -32.41 27.62 14.30
C LEU A 73 -33.60 28.59 14.46
N ASP A 74 -34.71 28.32 13.77
CA ASP A 74 -35.99 28.94 14.14
C ASP A 74 -36.48 28.33 15.47
N VAL A 75 -36.42 29.14 16.52
CA VAL A 75 -37.18 29.01 17.78
C VAL A 75 -38.61 29.49 17.56
#